data_AF-A0AAW2HGA8-F1
#
_entry.id   AF-A0AAW2HGA8-F1
#
_cell.length_a   1.000
_cell.length_b   1.000
_cell.length_c   1.000
_cell.angle_alpha   90.00
_cell.angle_beta   90.00
_cell.angle_gamma   90.00
#
_symmetry.space_group_name_H-M   'P 1'
#
loop_
_entity.id
_entity.type
_entity.pdbx_description
1 polymer ?
#
loop_
_entity_poly.entity_id
_entity_poly.type
_entity_poly.pdbx_seq_one_letter_code
_entity_poly.pdbx_strand_id
1 'polypeptide(L)'
;MSTIGVTFHTEDIHKIIKQSKPPTTTIKVPMYETKITKKRVVDSGTKTVHVNAHVKAKSGHQTFGLAHYEAPNCSNFLKKKTKTKPLPPVDKKEFVCTSNCNLPRLPKWKIECPKRSDRNFVKENIKWADSLEPKIPPPRSVDSPRGTVKDLTHLIQMIKVRESENYGKVPAYLCERKKRLQRYLDRKKKQDEIERAYREQMGIGVRGMSENVYMIDEETRAKLLQGLKEHWNELSKQFLRLPVMCDTMTKIKRKTWLENEIDRVERDVKLIEGHPCIYVERTDTKRTDEIAAEILRQQELERKAEKEREKEKKAESELVPEAGEEPKDNDQEVRNLNYEKEAEK
;
A
#
# COMPACT_ATOMS: atom_id res chain seq x y z
N MET A 1 -60.93 98.76 -18.79
CA MET A 1 -60.49 97.43 -19.28
C MET A 1 -59.18 97.12 -18.57
N SER A 2 -58.97 96.11 -17.74
CA SER A 2 -59.79 95.08 -17.10
C SER A 2 -58.97 94.67 -15.87
N THR A 3 -59.62 94.51 -14.73
CA THR A 3 -59.02 94.10 -13.44
C THR A 3 -58.55 92.65 -13.47
N ILE A 4 -57.47 92.36 -12.75
CA ILE A 4 -57.25 91.01 -12.22
C ILE A 4 -56.99 91.16 -10.72
N GLY A 5 -58.08 91.11 -9.96
CA GLY A 5 -58.01 90.85 -8.53
C GLY A 5 -57.68 89.38 -8.33
N VAL A 6 -56.51 89.08 -7.78
CA VAL A 6 -56.12 87.72 -7.42
C VAL A 6 -56.92 87.33 -6.18
N THR A 7 -58.07 86.69 -6.40
CA THR A 7 -59.00 86.28 -5.33
C THR A 7 -58.63 84.93 -4.70
N PHE A 8 -57.71 84.18 -5.31
CA PHE A 8 -57.18 82.93 -4.79
C PHE A 8 -55.69 82.80 -5.12
N HIS A 9 -54.85 82.76 -4.09
CA HIS A 9 -53.46 82.33 -4.20
C HIS A 9 -53.27 81.07 -3.34
N THR A 10 -52.64 80.05 -3.91
CA THR A 10 -52.31 78.80 -3.19
C THR A 10 -50.95 78.86 -2.50
N GLU A 11 -50.38 80.05 -2.43
CA GLU A 11 -49.09 80.30 -1.80
C GLU A 11 -49.28 80.40 -0.29
N ASP A 12 -48.73 79.41 0.39
CA ASP A 12 -48.72 79.31 1.84
C ASP A 12 -47.42 79.92 2.35
N ILE A 13 -47.54 81.02 3.10
CA ILE A 13 -46.41 81.80 3.65
C ILE A 13 -45.46 80.90 4.45
N HIS A 14 -45.97 79.81 5.01
CA HIS A 14 -45.20 78.86 5.80
C HIS A 14 -44.33 77.89 4.98
N LYS A 15 -44.44 77.87 3.65
CA LYS A 15 -43.64 77.01 2.73
C LYS A 15 -42.54 77.76 1.97
N ILE A 16 -42.36 79.05 2.24
CA ILE A 16 -41.40 79.91 1.53
C ILE A 16 -39.94 79.52 1.84
N ILE A 17 -39.66 79.10 3.08
CA ILE A 17 -38.37 78.53 3.45
C ILE A 17 -38.51 77.01 3.32
N LYS A 18 -37.85 76.40 2.32
CA LYS A 18 -37.71 74.94 2.26
C LYS A 18 -36.93 74.49 3.49
N GLN A 19 -37.63 74.17 4.58
CA GLN A 19 -37.02 73.43 5.67
C GLN A 19 -36.65 72.07 5.09
N SER A 20 -35.39 71.90 4.68
CA SER A 20 -34.85 70.58 4.39
C SER A 20 -35.08 69.77 5.65
N LYS A 21 -35.96 68.76 5.61
CA LYS A 21 -36.11 67.81 6.73
C LYS A 21 -34.70 67.42 7.14
N PRO A 22 -34.31 67.61 8.42
CA PRO A 22 -32.96 67.28 8.83
C PRO A 22 -32.68 65.84 8.41
N PRO A 23 -31.55 65.55 7.75
CA PRO A 23 -31.26 64.21 7.27
C PRO A 23 -31.39 63.28 8.48
N THR A 24 -32.33 62.34 8.42
CA THR A 24 -32.52 61.38 9.50
C THR A 24 -31.18 60.67 9.66
N THR A 25 -30.48 60.91 10.78
CA THR A 25 -29.19 60.29 11.05
C THR A 25 -29.38 58.79 11.06
N THR A 26 -28.98 58.13 9.97
CA THR A 26 -29.00 56.68 9.87
C THR A 26 -27.94 56.14 10.82
N ILE A 27 -28.39 55.68 12.00
CA ILE A 27 -27.51 55.02 12.96
C ILE A 27 -27.00 53.75 12.27
N LYS A 28 -25.70 53.71 11.94
CA LYS A 28 -25.08 52.51 11.40
C LYS A 28 -25.20 51.40 12.45
N VAL A 29 -25.81 50.28 12.07
CA VAL A 29 -25.81 49.09 12.93
C VAL A 29 -24.36 48.69 13.23
N PRO A 30 -24.07 48.23 14.47
CA PRO A 30 -22.73 47.81 14.82
C PRO A 30 -22.26 46.70 13.87
N MET A 31 -20.96 46.72 13.56
CA MET A 31 -20.35 45.72 12.67
C MET A 31 -20.60 44.31 13.21
N TYR A 32 -21.04 43.39 12.34
CA TYR A 32 -21.32 42.00 12.72
C TYR A 32 -20.06 41.31 13.26
N GLU A 33 -20.10 40.90 14.53
CA GLU A 33 -19.09 40.01 15.11
C GLU A 33 -19.46 38.55 14.84
N THR A 34 -18.61 37.82 14.10
CA THR A 34 -18.80 36.38 13.90
C THR A 34 -18.73 35.64 15.24
N LYS A 35 -19.56 34.61 15.43
CA LYS A 35 -19.49 33.75 16.63
C LYS A 35 -18.18 32.94 16.73
N ILE A 36 -17.32 33.01 15.72
CA ILE A 36 -16.18 32.11 15.51
C ILE A 36 -14.88 32.71 16.06
N THR A 37 -14.75 34.03 16.22
CA THR A 37 -13.47 34.65 16.61
C THR A 37 -13.61 35.59 17.80
N LYS A 38 -13.69 35.05 19.03
CA LYS A 38 -13.52 35.87 20.24
C LYS A 38 -12.20 35.70 20.98
N LYS A 39 -11.32 34.79 20.56
CA LYS A 39 -9.92 34.74 21.05
C LYS A 39 -8.99 34.19 19.96
N ARG A 40 -8.32 35.07 19.21
CA ARG A 40 -7.10 34.68 18.50
C ARG A 40 -5.99 34.62 19.53
N VAL A 41 -5.60 33.41 19.93
CA VAL A 41 -4.26 33.22 20.50
C VAL A 41 -3.31 33.30 19.30
N VAL A 42 -2.53 34.37 19.24
CA VAL A 42 -1.52 34.60 18.22
C VAL A 42 -0.42 33.55 18.45
N ASP A 43 -0.35 32.55 17.58
CA ASP A 43 0.83 31.72 17.41
C ASP A 43 1.64 32.28 16.23
N SER A 44 2.85 32.73 16.53
CA SER A 44 3.82 33.18 15.54
C SER A 44 4.25 32.01 14.64
N GLY A 45 3.95 32.12 13.36
CA GLY A 45 4.76 31.53 12.29
C GLY A 45 4.64 30.03 12.09
N THR A 46 3.80 29.67 11.12
CA THR A 46 3.81 28.44 10.29
C THR A 46 3.01 27.22 10.77
N LYS A 47 2.13 26.81 9.85
CA LYS A 47 1.44 25.53 9.66
C LYS A 47 0.36 25.12 10.68
N THR A 48 -0.86 25.25 10.19
CA THR A 48 -2.06 24.50 10.56
C THR A 48 -1.77 23.04 10.93
N VAL A 49 -2.00 22.69 12.20
CA VAL A 49 -2.22 21.32 12.64
C VAL A 49 -3.50 21.30 13.48
N HIS A 50 -4.34 20.32 13.18
CA HIS A 50 -5.61 20.05 13.81
C HIS A 50 -5.55 20.07 15.34
N VAL A 51 -6.64 20.57 15.91
CA VAL A 51 -7.02 20.52 17.32
C VAL A 51 -6.76 19.13 17.89
N ASN A 52 -5.70 18.99 18.68
CA ASN A 52 -5.56 18.04 19.79
C ASN A 52 -4.18 18.23 20.44
N ALA A 53 -3.98 19.31 21.19
CA ALA A 53 -2.85 19.43 22.11
C ALA A 53 -3.10 20.53 23.15
N HIS A 54 -3.51 20.11 24.35
CA HIS A 54 -2.98 20.61 25.63
C HIS A 54 -2.43 22.05 25.59
N VAL A 55 -3.32 23.04 25.55
CA VAL A 55 -2.93 24.42 25.87
C VAL A 55 -2.60 24.44 27.36
N LYS A 56 -1.33 24.20 27.68
CA LYS A 56 -0.81 24.36 29.04
C LYS A 56 -1.11 25.80 29.46
N ALA A 57 -1.85 25.96 30.56
CA ALA A 57 -2.12 27.27 31.13
C ALA A 57 -0.80 28.05 31.24
N LYS A 58 -0.74 29.25 30.65
CA LYS A 58 0.45 30.10 30.71
C LYS A 58 0.64 30.52 32.17
N SER A 59 1.56 29.87 32.88
CA SER A 59 2.04 30.36 34.17
C SER A 59 2.93 31.57 33.90
N GLY A 60 2.60 32.72 34.50
CA GLY A 60 3.19 34.01 34.16
C GLY A 60 4.69 34.17 34.50
N HIS A 61 5.33 33.16 35.07
CA HIS A 61 6.70 33.22 35.60
C HIS A 61 7.43 31.86 35.50
N GLN A 62 6.99 30.96 34.61
CA GLN A 62 7.56 29.62 34.51
C GLN A 62 9.03 29.59 34.03
N THR A 63 9.41 30.49 33.10
CA THR A 63 10.73 30.46 32.46
C THR A 63 11.81 31.20 33.25
N PHE A 64 11.47 32.32 33.90
CA PHE A 64 12.44 33.18 34.58
C PHE A 64 12.12 33.41 36.07
N GLY A 65 11.07 32.80 36.62
CA GLY A 65 10.64 33.05 37.99
C GLY A 65 10.05 34.45 38.20
N LEU A 66 9.82 34.82 39.47
CA LEU A 66 9.47 36.18 39.87
C LEU A 66 10.75 37.00 40.01
N ALA A 67 10.79 38.22 39.47
CA ALA A 67 11.97 39.09 39.51
C ALA A 67 12.39 39.46 40.95
N HIS A 68 11.43 39.55 41.86
CA HIS A 68 11.64 39.73 43.29
C HIS A 68 10.69 38.82 44.05
N TYR A 69 11.22 38.04 44.99
CA TYR A 69 10.42 37.18 45.88
C TYR A 69 10.30 37.86 47.23
N GLU A 70 9.10 38.25 47.62
CA GLU A 70 8.86 38.75 48.97
C GLU A 70 9.06 37.61 49.96
N ALA A 71 9.88 37.85 50.99
CA ALA A 71 10.12 36.85 52.03
C ALA A 71 8.78 36.42 52.65
N PRO A 72 8.52 35.11 52.83
CA PRO A 72 7.26 34.64 53.36
C PRO A 72 7.12 35.16 54.80
N ASN A 73 6.05 35.93 55.04
CA ASN A 73 5.75 36.40 56.38
C ASN A 73 5.58 35.20 57.33
N CYS A 74 6.26 35.21 58.48
CA CYS A 74 6.18 34.15 59.50
C CYS A 74 4.75 33.87 60.00
N SER A 75 3.81 34.79 59.80
CA SER A 75 2.37 34.59 60.07
C SER A 75 1.69 33.62 59.09
N ASN A 76 2.20 33.51 57.86
CA ASN A 76 1.67 32.64 56.79
C ASN A 76 2.31 31.25 56.79
N PHE A 77 2.39 30.61 57.96
CA PHE A 77 2.86 29.24 58.08
C PHE A 77 1.82 28.23 57.55
N LEU A 78 2.29 27.05 57.15
CA LEU A 78 1.45 25.98 56.61
C LEU A 78 0.44 25.46 57.67
N LYS A 79 -0.85 25.76 57.51
CA LYS A 79 -1.91 25.23 58.39
C LYS A 79 -2.32 23.81 57.97
N LYS A 80 -2.80 23.01 58.93
CA LYS A 80 -3.30 21.63 58.68
C LYS A 80 -4.39 21.64 57.60
N LYS A 81 -4.30 20.73 56.62
CA LYS A 81 -5.24 20.57 55.47
C LYS A 81 -5.26 21.69 54.41
N THR A 82 -4.36 22.68 54.46
CA THR A 82 -4.31 23.77 53.45
C THR A 82 -4.03 23.31 52.02
N LYS A 83 -3.22 22.26 51.83
CA LYS A 83 -2.90 21.69 50.51
C LYS A 83 -3.87 20.59 50.07
N THR A 84 -4.86 20.24 50.90
CA THR A 84 -5.82 19.20 50.57
C THR A 84 -6.97 19.80 49.77
N LYS A 85 -7.13 19.38 48.51
CA LYS A 85 -8.28 19.79 47.69
C LYS A 85 -9.54 19.10 48.24
N PRO A 86 -10.57 19.83 48.70
CA PRO A 86 -11.82 19.19 49.08
C PRO A 86 -12.44 18.54 47.84
N LEU A 87 -12.81 17.27 47.95
CA LEU A 87 -13.63 16.62 46.93
C LEU A 87 -15.01 17.26 46.95
N PRO A 88 -15.60 17.61 45.79
CA PRO A 88 -16.97 18.07 45.76
C PRO A 88 -17.89 16.95 46.30
N PRO A 89 -19.02 17.28 46.95
CA PRO A 89 -20.03 16.30 47.29
C PRO A 89 -20.45 15.54 46.03
N VAL A 90 -20.29 14.22 46.03
CA VAL A 90 -20.74 13.38 44.91
C VAL A 90 -22.22 13.09 45.12
N ASP A 91 -23.08 13.68 44.30
CA ASP A 91 -24.47 13.24 44.21
C ASP A 91 -24.45 11.76 43.81
N LYS A 92 -25.14 10.91 44.58
CA LYS A 92 -25.34 9.48 44.25
C LYS A 92 -26.28 9.38 43.04
N LYS A 93 -25.80 9.78 41.87
CA LYS A 93 -26.46 9.47 40.61
C LYS A 93 -26.09 8.03 40.29
N GLU A 94 -27.10 7.20 40.08
CA GLU A 94 -26.90 5.85 39.57
C GLU A 94 -26.06 5.95 38.30
N PHE A 95 -24.89 5.33 38.32
CA PHE A 95 -23.94 5.40 37.22
C PHE A 95 -24.57 4.65 36.04
N VAL A 96 -25.17 5.37 35.09
CA VAL A 96 -25.68 4.76 33.87
C VAL A 96 -24.48 4.40 33.01
N CYS A 97 -24.16 3.12 32.95
CA CYS A 97 -23.13 2.57 32.08
C CYS A 97 -23.47 2.95 30.62
N THR A 98 -22.70 3.87 30.02
CA THR A 98 -22.94 4.37 28.65
C THR A 98 -22.47 3.41 27.56
N SER A 99 -21.76 2.34 27.92
CA SER A 99 -21.46 1.24 27.00
C SER A 99 -22.58 0.22 27.08
N ASN A 100 -23.22 -0.08 25.95
CA ASN A 100 -24.23 -1.13 25.76
C ASN A 100 -23.83 -2.44 26.45
N CYS A 101 -24.14 -2.57 27.74
CA CYS A 101 -23.85 -3.73 28.54
C CYS A 101 -24.98 -4.75 28.34
N ASN A 102 -25.05 -5.28 27.12
CA ASN A 102 -25.87 -6.43 26.75
C ASN A 102 -25.22 -7.73 27.25
N LEU A 103 -24.77 -7.76 28.51
CA LEU A 103 -24.32 -9.00 29.13
C LEU A 103 -25.52 -9.65 29.80
N PRO A 104 -25.84 -10.93 29.49
CA PRO A 104 -26.90 -11.63 30.18
C PRO A 104 -26.56 -11.71 31.68
N ARG A 105 -27.58 -11.54 32.54
CA ARG A 105 -27.40 -11.72 33.99
C ARG A 105 -26.90 -13.14 34.24
N LEU A 106 -25.82 -13.26 35.01
CA LEU A 106 -25.28 -14.57 35.40
C LEU A 106 -26.38 -15.42 36.07
N PRO A 107 -26.41 -16.73 35.82
CA PRO A 107 -27.36 -17.62 36.47
C PRO A 107 -27.15 -17.60 37.98
N LYS A 108 -28.24 -17.67 38.74
CA LYS A 108 -28.18 -17.76 40.21
C LYS A 108 -27.52 -19.08 40.59
N TRP A 109 -26.37 -19.01 41.26
CA TRP A 109 -25.61 -20.18 41.68
C TRP A 109 -26.42 -20.98 42.71
N LYS A 110 -26.92 -22.16 42.30
CA LYS A 110 -27.42 -23.15 43.28
C LYS A 110 -26.19 -23.87 43.81
N ILE A 111 -25.84 -23.61 45.07
CA ILE A 111 -24.75 -24.34 45.73
C ILE A 111 -25.31 -25.72 46.08
N GLU A 112 -25.21 -26.65 45.13
CA GLU A 112 -25.36 -28.07 45.44
C GLU A 112 -24.11 -28.47 46.22
N CYS A 113 -24.27 -28.76 47.52
CA CYS A 113 -23.18 -29.31 48.31
C CYS A 113 -22.68 -30.59 47.62
N PRO A 114 -21.41 -30.67 47.19
CA PRO A 114 -20.93 -31.83 46.48
C PRO A 114 -21.09 -33.05 47.39
N LYS A 115 -21.79 -34.07 46.89
CA LYS A 115 -21.96 -35.34 47.58
C LYS A 115 -20.56 -35.90 47.87
N ARG A 116 -20.28 -36.25 49.13
CA ARG A 116 -19.01 -36.89 49.50
C ARG A 116 -18.86 -38.15 48.66
N SER A 117 -17.77 -38.24 47.89
CA SER A 117 -17.50 -39.44 47.10
C SER A 117 -17.13 -40.59 48.03
N ASP A 118 -17.62 -41.81 47.74
CA ASP A 118 -17.32 -43.05 48.48
C ASP A 118 -15.89 -43.58 48.18
N ARG A 119 -14.95 -42.68 47.90
CA ARG A 119 -13.56 -43.03 47.58
C ARG A 119 -12.79 -43.28 48.86
N ASN A 120 -12.06 -44.39 48.90
CA ASN A 120 -11.16 -44.70 50.00
C ASN A 120 -9.79 -44.06 49.74
N PHE A 121 -9.62 -42.81 50.22
CA PHE A 121 -8.39 -42.04 50.06
C PHE A 121 -7.15 -42.76 50.62
N VAL A 122 -7.28 -43.62 51.63
CA VAL A 122 -6.14 -44.39 52.16
C VAL A 122 -5.61 -45.37 51.11
N LYS A 123 -6.49 -46.10 50.44
CA LYS A 123 -6.11 -47.05 49.37
C LYS A 123 -5.55 -46.34 48.15
N GLU A 124 -6.12 -45.20 47.77
CA GLU A 124 -5.62 -44.39 46.67
C GLU A 124 -4.25 -43.80 46.98
N ASN A 125 -4.03 -43.31 48.21
CA ASN A 125 -2.75 -42.75 48.63
C ASN A 125 -1.64 -43.79 48.68
N ILE A 126 -1.93 -45.02 49.11
CA ILE A 126 -0.97 -46.13 49.09
C ILE A 126 -0.57 -46.45 47.64
N LYS A 127 -1.56 -46.64 46.76
CA LYS A 127 -1.30 -46.87 45.33
C LYS A 127 -0.52 -45.73 44.70
N TRP A 128 -0.85 -44.50 45.07
CA TRP A 128 -0.15 -43.32 44.58
C TRP A 128 1.30 -43.33 45.05
N ALA A 129 1.55 -43.54 46.34
CA ALA A 129 2.90 -43.63 46.92
C ALA A 129 3.73 -44.75 46.28
N ASP A 130 3.14 -45.93 46.06
CA ASP A 130 3.81 -47.05 45.39
C ASP A 130 4.12 -46.74 43.91
N SER A 131 3.29 -45.91 43.27
CA SER A 131 3.49 -45.48 41.87
C SER A 131 4.43 -44.29 41.70
N LEU A 132 4.85 -43.63 42.79
CA LEU A 132 5.74 -42.47 42.70
C LEU A 132 7.17 -42.92 42.42
N GLU A 133 7.73 -42.44 41.33
CA GLU A 133 9.16 -42.60 41.07
C GLU A 133 9.99 -41.76 42.07
N PRO A 134 11.07 -42.32 42.65
CA PRO A 134 11.91 -41.58 43.57
C PRO A 134 12.61 -40.43 42.85
N LYS A 135 12.78 -39.30 43.56
CA LYS A 135 13.55 -38.16 43.03
C LYS A 135 15.01 -38.56 42.88
N ILE A 136 15.51 -38.54 41.65
CA ILE A 136 16.94 -38.78 41.36
C ILE A 136 17.74 -37.63 42.00
N PRO A 137 18.71 -37.92 42.90
CA PRO A 137 19.51 -36.89 43.53
C PRO A 137 20.41 -36.19 42.50
N PRO A 138 20.72 -34.90 42.69
CA PRO A 138 21.68 -34.23 41.82
C PRO A 138 23.06 -34.88 41.93
N PRO A 139 23.81 -34.98 40.82
CA PRO A 139 25.12 -35.60 40.82
C PRO A 139 26.11 -34.75 41.62
N ARG A 140 26.72 -35.36 42.64
CA ARG A 140 27.61 -34.71 43.61
C ARG A 140 28.82 -35.60 43.88
N SER A 141 29.99 -34.98 44.07
CA SER A 141 31.20 -35.67 44.56
C SER A 141 31.52 -35.21 45.97
N VAL A 142 31.97 -36.13 46.82
CA VAL A 142 32.49 -35.83 48.14
C VAL A 142 33.86 -36.47 48.27
N ASP A 143 34.91 -35.67 48.06
CA ASP A 143 36.29 -36.18 48.02
C ASP A 143 37.03 -35.95 49.35
N SER A 144 36.56 -35.01 50.17
CA SER A 144 37.26 -34.62 51.41
C SER A 144 36.77 -35.42 52.63
N PRO A 145 37.66 -35.79 53.56
CA PRO A 145 37.29 -36.43 54.84
C PRO A 145 36.31 -35.59 55.69
N ARG A 146 36.26 -34.27 55.48
CA ARG A 146 35.32 -33.32 56.12
C ARG A 146 33.99 -33.16 55.38
N GLY A 147 33.75 -33.91 54.30
CA GLY A 147 32.46 -33.93 53.62
C GLY A 147 32.18 -32.73 52.71
N THR A 148 33.20 -32.07 52.15
CA THR A 148 32.97 -30.97 51.19
C THR A 148 32.29 -31.51 49.92
N VAL A 149 31.06 -31.06 49.67
CA VAL A 149 30.25 -31.48 48.52
C VAL A 149 30.55 -30.60 47.32
N LYS A 150 30.89 -31.21 46.18
CA LYS A 150 31.04 -30.54 44.88
C LYS A 150 29.87 -30.92 43.98
N ASP A 151 29.15 -29.94 43.45
CA ASP A 151 28.10 -30.18 42.45
C ASP A 151 28.73 -30.49 41.08
N LEU A 152 28.38 -31.65 40.50
CA LEU A 152 28.90 -32.15 39.22
C LEU A 152 27.96 -31.85 38.03
N THR A 153 26.89 -31.09 38.25
CA THR A 153 25.85 -30.80 37.26
C THR A 153 26.42 -30.24 35.97
N HIS A 154 27.33 -29.26 36.06
CA HIS A 154 27.96 -28.62 34.92
C HIS A 154 28.85 -29.61 34.11
N LEU A 155 29.64 -30.45 34.79
CA LEU A 155 30.51 -31.42 34.14
C LEU A 155 29.71 -32.46 33.35
N ILE A 156 28.60 -32.93 33.92
CA ILE A 156 27.70 -33.87 33.25
C ILE A 156 27.00 -33.21 32.06
N GLN A 157 26.63 -31.93 32.15
CA GLN A 157 26.10 -31.21 30.99
C GLN A 157 27.13 -31.12 29.86
N MET A 158 28.39 -30.84 30.17
CA MET A 158 29.46 -30.83 29.17
C MET A 158 29.66 -32.21 28.51
N ILE A 159 29.66 -33.28 29.31
CA ILE A 159 29.75 -34.66 28.80
C ILE A 159 28.55 -34.97 27.90
N LYS A 160 27.33 -34.65 28.33
CA LYS A 160 26.11 -34.81 27.52
C LYS A 160 26.17 -34.06 26.19
N VAL A 161 26.72 -32.85 26.18
CA VAL A 161 26.89 -32.07 24.95
C VAL A 161 27.95 -32.72 24.06
N ARG A 162 29.06 -33.19 24.63
CA ARG A 162 30.15 -33.86 23.91
C ARG A 162 29.73 -35.20 23.30
N GLU A 163 28.95 -35.99 24.04
CA GLU A 163 28.41 -37.28 23.64
C GLU A 163 27.15 -37.14 22.77
N SER A 164 26.63 -35.92 22.60
CA SER A 164 25.50 -35.70 21.73
C SER A 164 25.87 -36.05 20.28
N GLU A 165 24.98 -36.76 19.60
CA GLU A 165 25.20 -37.20 18.21
C GLU A 165 25.42 -36.03 17.24
N ASN A 166 25.00 -34.83 17.63
CA ASN A 166 25.07 -33.61 16.84
C ASN A 166 26.33 -32.78 17.14
N TYR A 167 27.17 -33.20 18.09
CA TYR A 167 28.40 -32.50 18.41
C TYR A 167 29.36 -32.51 17.21
N GLY A 168 29.87 -31.34 16.84
CA GLY A 168 30.76 -31.17 15.68
C GLY A 168 30.07 -31.29 14.31
N LYS A 169 28.76 -31.56 14.24
CA LYS A 169 28.01 -31.59 12.98
C LYS A 169 27.39 -30.22 12.69
N VAL A 170 27.33 -29.86 11.40
CA VAL A 170 26.62 -28.64 10.97
C VAL A 170 25.11 -28.88 11.11
N PRO A 171 24.37 -28.03 11.84
CA PRO A 171 22.93 -28.16 11.95
C PRO A 171 22.21 -28.13 10.59
N ALA A 172 21.21 -28.99 10.43
CA ALA A 172 20.46 -29.15 9.19
C ALA A 172 19.86 -27.83 8.66
N TYR A 173 19.39 -26.96 9.56
CA TYR A 173 18.81 -25.67 9.19
C TYR A 173 19.81 -24.73 8.50
N LEU A 174 21.11 -24.81 8.81
CA LEU A 174 22.13 -23.99 8.14
C LEU A 174 22.33 -24.44 6.70
N CYS A 175 22.32 -25.75 6.45
CA CYS A 175 22.38 -26.31 5.11
C CYS A 175 21.16 -25.89 4.28
N GLU A 176 19.95 -25.94 4.87
CA GLU A 176 18.73 -25.49 4.21
C GLU A 176 18.74 -23.98 3.93
N ARG A 177 19.19 -23.18 4.90
CA ARG A 177 19.34 -21.73 4.74
C ARG A 177 20.30 -21.37 3.62
N LYS A 178 21.44 -22.08 3.51
CA LYS A 178 22.40 -21.88 2.41
C LYS A 178 21.76 -22.18 1.05
N LYS A 179 21.04 -23.30 0.92
CA LYS A 179 20.31 -23.66 -0.32
C LYS A 179 19.25 -22.62 -0.67
N ARG A 180 18.49 -22.13 0.32
CA ARG A 180 17.49 -21.08 0.13
C ARG A 180 18.12 -19.77 -0.36
N LEU A 181 19.26 -19.40 0.22
CA LEU A 181 20.00 -18.21 -0.17
C LEU A 181 20.55 -18.34 -1.60
N GLN A 182 21.13 -19.48 -1.96
CA GLN A 182 21.57 -19.73 -3.34
C GLN A 182 20.43 -19.60 -4.34
N ARG A 183 19.29 -20.25 -4.10
CA ARG A 183 18.09 -20.11 -4.96
C ARG A 183 17.62 -18.66 -5.10
N TYR A 184 17.71 -17.87 -4.03
CA TYR A 184 17.38 -16.45 -4.08
C TYR A 184 18.37 -15.67 -4.96
N LEU A 185 19.68 -15.89 -4.78
CA LEU A 185 20.71 -15.25 -5.58
C LEU A 185 20.59 -15.61 -7.07
N ASP A 186 20.31 -16.88 -7.38
CA ASP A 186 20.15 -17.34 -8.76
C ASP A 186 18.92 -16.70 -9.42
N ARG A 187 17.80 -16.56 -8.69
CA ARG A 187 16.62 -15.85 -9.19
C ARG A 187 16.92 -14.37 -9.43
N LYS A 188 17.62 -13.73 -8.49
CA LYS A 188 17.98 -12.32 -8.62
C LYS A 188 18.88 -12.10 -9.84
N LYS A 189 19.91 -12.92 -10.03
CA LYS A 189 20.78 -12.87 -11.21
C LYS A 189 19.99 -12.99 -12.53
N LYS A 190 19.05 -13.93 -12.60
CA LYS A 190 18.17 -14.08 -13.78
C LYS A 190 17.31 -12.85 -14.03
N GLN A 191 16.76 -12.25 -12.97
CA GLN A 191 15.99 -11.01 -13.09
C GLN A 191 16.88 -9.86 -13.59
N ASP A 192 18.07 -9.70 -13.01
CA ASP A 192 19.03 -8.67 -13.40
C ASP A 192 19.49 -8.85 -14.86
N GLU A 193 19.67 -10.09 -15.33
CA GLU A 193 19.99 -10.42 -16.72
C GLU A 193 18.85 -10.07 -17.69
N ILE A 194 17.60 -10.41 -17.34
CA ILE A 194 16.42 -10.06 -18.14
C ILE A 194 16.27 -8.54 -18.21
N GLU A 195 16.42 -7.85 -17.09
CA GLU A 195 16.34 -6.39 -17.04
C GLU A 195 17.42 -5.74 -17.89
N ARG A 196 18.66 -6.26 -17.83
CA ARG A 196 19.76 -5.76 -18.66
C ARG A 196 19.48 -5.97 -20.15
N ALA A 197 19.05 -7.16 -20.55
CA ALA A 197 18.70 -7.45 -21.94
C ALA A 197 17.56 -6.56 -22.45
N TYR A 198 16.55 -6.31 -21.62
CA TYR A 198 15.46 -5.39 -21.94
C TYR A 198 15.94 -3.95 -22.08
N ARG A 199 16.81 -3.47 -21.18
CA ARG A 199 17.43 -2.14 -21.25
C ARG A 199 18.26 -1.97 -22.53
N GLU A 200 19.02 -2.99 -22.92
CA GLU A 200 19.80 -3.02 -24.16
C GLU A 200 18.90 -2.96 -25.41
N GLN A 201 17.85 -3.79 -25.47
CA GLN A 201 16.89 -3.81 -26.59
C GLN A 201 16.16 -2.47 -26.75
N MET A 202 15.82 -1.82 -25.64
CA MET A 202 15.08 -0.55 -25.64
C MET A 202 15.99 0.70 -25.69
N GLY A 203 17.32 0.52 -25.71
CA GLY A 203 18.29 1.63 -25.71
C GLY A 203 18.32 2.47 -24.42
N ILE A 204 17.75 1.95 -23.32
CA ILE A 204 17.63 2.65 -22.05
C ILE A 204 19.00 2.68 -21.37
N GLY A 205 19.58 3.88 -21.22
CA GLY A 205 20.87 4.09 -20.53
C GLY A 205 22.08 4.33 -21.44
N VAL A 206 21.93 4.32 -22.76
CA VAL A 206 23.06 4.53 -23.71
C VAL A 206 23.61 5.97 -23.69
N ARG A 207 22.89 6.95 -23.12
CA ARG A 207 23.27 8.38 -23.17
C ARG A 207 22.91 9.23 -21.94
N GLY A 208 22.78 8.62 -20.76
CA GLY A 208 22.41 9.38 -19.54
C GLY A 208 20.97 9.89 -19.53
N MET A 209 20.06 9.20 -20.23
CA MET A 209 18.63 9.49 -20.23
C MET A 209 17.91 8.84 -19.05
N SER A 210 16.79 9.45 -18.62
CA SER A 210 15.89 8.94 -17.56
C SER A 210 15.39 7.52 -17.87
N GLU A 211 15.21 6.68 -16.84
CA GLU A 211 14.80 5.27 -16.94
C GLU A 211 13.49 5.04 -17.72
N ASN A 212 12.67 6.08 -17.90
CA ASN A 212 11.36 5.98 -18.54
C ASN A 212 11.32 6.47 -19.99
N VAL A 213 12.46 6.87 -20.57
CA VAL A 213 12.51 7.47 -21.92
C VAL A 213 13.02 6.45 -22.93
N TYR A 214 12.25 6.18 -23.97
CA TYR A 214 12.65 5.32 -25.09
C TYR A 214 12.55 6.07 -26.42
N MET A 215 13.38 5.68 -27.39
CA MET A 215 13.34 6.22 -28.74
C MET A 215 12.28 5.46 -29.56
N ILE A 216 11.48 6.20 -30.33
CA ILE A 216 10.53 5.60 -31.28
C ILE A 216 11.32 4.97 -32.43
N ASP A 217 10.94 3.76 -32.83
CA ASP A 217 11.52 3.08 -33.99
C ASP A 217 11.04 3.69 -35.32
N GLU A 218 11.87 3.61 -36.35
CA GLU A 218 11.60 4.25 -37.66
C GLU A 218 10.29 3.74 -38.27
N GLU A 219 9.99 2.45 -38.14
CA GLU A 219 8.73 1.86 -38.61
C GLU A 219 7.52 2.42 -37.89
N THR A 220 7.61 2.56 -36.57
CA THR A 220 6.54 3.10 -35.74
C THR A 220 6.32 4.59 -36.02
N ARG A 221 7.41 5.34 -36.27
CA ARG A 221 7.35 6.73 -36.72
C ARG A 221 6.67 6.86 -38.09
N ALA A 222 7.03 6.02 -39.05
CA ALA A 222 6.43 6.02 -40.38
C ALA A 222 4.92 5.75 -40.33
N LYS A 223 4.50 4.76 -39.53
CA LYS A 223 3.08 4.44 -39.28
C LYS A 223 2.33 5.62 -38.66
N LEU A 224 2.92 6.28 -37.66
CA LEU A 224 2.32 7.46 -37.02
C LEU A 224 2.12 8.61 -38.02
N LEU A 225 3.15 8.89 -38.82
CA LEU A 225 3.13 9.94 -39.83
C LEU A 225 2.11 9.65 -40.93
N GLN A 226 1.99 8.39 -41.36
CA GLN A 226 0.94 7.97 -42.29
C GLN A 226 -0.46 8.22 -41.70
N GLY A 227 -0.70 7.81 -40.46
CA GLY A 227 -2.00 8.03 -39.79
C GLY A 227 -2.37 9.51 -39.67
N LEU A 228 -1.41 10.38 -39.37
CA LEU A 228 -1.63 11.84 -39.33
C LEU A 228 -1.96 12.41 -40.72
N LYS A 229 -1.28 11.96 -41.78
CA LYS A 229 -1.57 12.38 -43.16
C LYS A 229 -2.94 11.91 -43.64
N GLU A 230 -3.35 10.70 -43.25
CA GLU A 230 -4.68 10.17 -43.52
C GLU A 230 -5.76 11.00 -42.81
N HIS A 231 -5.54 11.35 -41.54
CA HIS A 231 -6.45 12.20 -40.79
C HIS A 231 -6.56 13.62 -41.37
N TRP A 232 -5.43 14.23 -41.75
CA TRP A 232 -5.41 15.52 -42.44
C TRP A 232 -6.21 15.47 -43.75
N ASN A 233 -6.03 14.40 -44.55
CA ASN A 233 -6.80 14.20 -45.78
C ASN A 233 -8.30 14.09 -45.50
N GLU A 234 -8.70 13.43 -44.42
CA GLU A 234 -10.11 13.29 -44.04
C GLU A 234 -10.71 14.63 -43.61
N LEU A 235 -10.01 15.41 -42.77
CA LEU A 235 -10.44 16.75 -42.36
C LEU A 235 -10.52 17.71 -43.57
N SER A 236 -9.53 17.70 -44.45
CA SER A 236 -9.55 18.50 -45.68
C SER A 236 -10.71 18.12 -46.60
N LYS A 237 -11.03 16.82 -46.74
CA LYS A 237 -12.23 16.37 -47.48
C LYS A 237 -13.52 16.90 -46.85
N GLN A 238 -13.62 16.93 -45.52
CA GLN A 238 -14.78 17.50 -44.84
C GLN A 238 -14.85 19.02 -45.01
N PHE A 239 -13.71 19.69 -44.99
CA PHE A 239 -13.60 21.13 -45.23
C PHE A 239 -14.07 21.51 -46.64
N LEU A 240 -13.61 20.80 -47.66
CA LEU A 240 -14.00 21.02 -49.06
C LEU A 240 -15.49 20.73 -49.33
N ARG A 241 -16.13 19.90 -48.52
CA ARG A 241 -17.57 19.61 -48.60
C ARG A 241 -18.45 20.69 -47.96
N LEU A 242 -17.87 21.69 -47.28
CA LEU A 242 -18.66 22.78 -46.70
C LEU A 242 -19.32 23.63 -47.80
N PRO A 243 -20.55 24.10 -47.57
CA PRO A 243 -21.17 25.09 -48.45
C PRO A 243 -20.34 26.38 -48.50
N VAL A 244 -20.21 26.97 -49.69
CA VAL A 244 -19.52 28.25 -49.91
C VAL A 244 -20.11 29.36 -49.04
N MET A 245 -21.44 29.39 -48.90
CA MET A 245 -22.16 30.35 -48.06
C MET A 245 -22.31 29.83 -46.62
N CYS A 246 -21.56 30.46 -45.71
CA CYS A 246 -21.53 30.13 -44.29
C CYS A 246 -22.17 31.24 -43.43
N ASP A 247 -23.43 31.58 -43.68
CA ASP A 247 -24.08 32.74 -43.04
C ASP A 247 -24.60 32.46 -41.62
N THR A 248 -24.85 31.18 -41.29
CA THR A 248 -25.37 30.80 -39.97
C THR A 248 -24.24 30.56 -38.98
N MET A 249 -24.46 30.95 -37.71
CA MET A 249 -23.46 30.85 -36.66
C MET A 249 -22.94 29.42 -36.45
N THR A 250 -23.78 28.40 -36.69
CA THR A 250 -23.38 26.98 -36.65
C THR A 250 -22.45 26.59 -37.80
N LYS A 251 -22.68 27.10 -39.01
CA LYS A 251 -21.79 26.86 -40.17
C LYS A 251 -20.44 27.53 -39.96
N ILE A 252 -20.43 28.77 -39.47
CA ILE A 252 -19.19 29.49 -39.12
C ILE A 252 -18.40 28.71 -38.08
N LYS A 253 -19.03 28.29 -36.98
CA LYS A 253 -18.36 27.49 -35.94
C LYS A 253 -17.80 26.16 -36.46
N ARG A 254 -18.52 25.47 -37.35
CA ARG A 254 -18.03 24.23 -37.96
C ARG A 254 -16.82 24.48 -38.85
N LYS A 255 -16.87 25.54 -39.66
CA LYS A 255 -15.76 25.96 -40.52
C LYS A 255 -14.52 26.29 -39.68
N THR A 256 -14.65 27.15 -38.68
CA THR A 256 -13.52 27.54 -37.82
C THR A 256 -12.98 26.37 -37.02
N TRP A 257 -13.82 25.41 -36.59
CA TRP A 257 -13.35 24.19 -35.95
C TRP A 257 -12.50 23.33 -36.90
N LEU A 258 -12.95 23.12 -38.14
CA LEU A 258 -12.21 22.36 -39.14
C LEU A 258 -10.88 23.03 -39.50
N GLU A 259 -10.85 24.35 -39.68
CA GLU A 259 -9.61 25.12 -39.93
C GLU A 259 -8.61 24.92 -38.79
N ASN A 260 -9.05 25.11 -37.54
CA ASN A 260 -8.17 24.94 -36.37
C ASN A 260 -7.65 23.50 -36.22
N GLU A 261 -8.45 22.50 -36.57
CA GLU A 261 -8.05 21.09 -36.45
C GLU A 261 -7.07 20.71 -37.57
N ILE A 262 -7.28 21.20 -38.80
CA ILE A 262 -6.31 21.06 -39.90
C ILE A 262 -4.98 21.70 -39.50
N ASP A 263 -5.00 22.93 -38.97
CA ASP A 263 -3.80 23.64 -38.51
C ASP A 263 -3.07 22.92 -37.36
N ARG A 264 -3.79 22.17 -36.52
CA ARG A 264 -3.17 21.32 -35.48
C ARG A 264 -2.44 20.15 -36.10
N VAL A 265 -3.12 19.37 -36.95
CA VAL A 265 -2.53 18.20 -37.59
C VAL A 265 -1.34 18.59 -38.45
N GLU A 266 -1.40 19.73 -39.14
CA GLU A 266 -0.26 20.25 -39.91
C GLU A 266 0.95 20.56 -39.04
N ARG A 267 0.74 21.16 -37.86
CA ARG A 267 1.82 21.40 -36.90
C ARG A 267 2.40 20.09 -36.38
N ASP A 268 1.55 19.10 -36.10
CA ASP A 268 1.99 17.79 -35.60
C ASP A 268 2.79 17.02 -36.67
N VAL A 269 2.35 17.04 -37.93
CA VAL A 269 3.09 16.46 -39.06
C VAL A 269 4.44 17.15 -39.22
N LYS A 270 4.48 18.50 -39.21
CA LYS A 270 5.75 19.26 -39.28
C LYS A 270 6.69 18.93 -38.14
N LEU A 271 6.16 18.74 -36.94
CA LEU A 271 6.95 18.38 -35.77
C LEU A 271 7.59 17.00 -35.94
N ILE A 272 6.86 16.00 -36.42
CA ILE A 272 7.39 14.64 -36.60
C ILE A 272 8.31 14.52 -37.83
N GLU A 273 8.04 15.27 -38.90
CA GLU A 273 8.90 15.32 -40.08
C GLU A 273 10.23 16.05 -39.79
N GLY A 274 10.17 17.17 -39.05
CA GLY A 274 11.34 17.97 -38.70
C GLY A 274 12.28 17.32 -37.68
N HIS A 275 11.79 16.35 -36.90
CA HIS A 275 12.58 15.65 -35.88
C HIS A 275 12.69 14.16 -36.22
N PRO A 276 13.81 13.71 -36.83
CA PRO A 276 14.03 12.31 -37.16
C PRO A 276 14.06 11.40 -35.93
N CYS A 277 14.68 11.85 -34.84
CA CYS A 277 14.78 11.11 -33.59
C CYS A 277 13.80 11.68 -32.56
N ILE A 278 12.76 10.91 -32.20
CA ILE A 278 11.77 11.29 -31.21
C ILE A 278 11.90 10.38 -30.00
N TYR A 279 12.02 11.00 -28.81
CA TYR A 279 12.07 10.30 -27.54
C TYR A 279 10.74 10.49 -26.82
N VAL A 280 10.18 9.39 -26.33
CA VAL A 280 8.92 9.38 -25.59
C VAL A 280 9.17 8.89 -24.18
N GLU A 281 8.69 9.67 -23.21
CA GLU A 281 8.61 9.25 -21.83
C GLU A 281 7.37 8.36 -21.62
N ARG A 282 7.56 7.16 -21.06
CA ARG A 282 6.45 6.33 -20.59
C ARG A 282 5.85 6.98 -19.36
N THR A 283 4.73 7.66 -19.53
CA THR A 283 3.86 8.13 -18.44
C THR A 283 2.92 7.03 -17.91
N ASP A 284 2.88 5.89 -18.61
CA ASP A 284 2.16 4.70 -18.18
C ASP A 284 2.80 4.14 -16.91
N THR A 285 2.31 4.58 -15.75
CA THR A 285 2.59 4.01 -14.43
C THR A 285 1.98 2.62 -14.23
N LYS A 286 1.63 1.89 -15.31
CA LYS A 286 1.50 0.44 -15.20
C LYS A 286 2.87 -0.03 -14.77
N ARG A 287 2.98 -0.37 -13.48
CA ARG A 287 4.24 -0.75 -12.83
C ARG A 287 4.99 -1.64 -13.80
N THR A 288 6.28 -1.39 -13.99
CA THR A 288 7.16 -2.29 -14.74
C THR A 288 6.95 -3.76 -14.33
N ASP A 289 6.54 -3.98 -13.08
CA ASP A 289 6.03 -5.26 -12.52
C ASP A 289 4.87 -5.91 -13.31
N GLU A 290 3.89 -5.15 -13.81
CA GLU A 290 2.73 -5.64 -14.55
C GLU A 290 3.10 -6.05 -15.99
N ILE A 291 3.96 -5.27 -16.65
CA ILE A 291 4.48 -5.61 -17.99
C ILE A 291 5.38 -6.84 -17.89
N ALA A 292 6.25 -6.90 -16.88
CA ALA A 292 7.08 -8.07 -16.62
C ALA A 292 6.24 -9.31 -16.27
N ALA A 293 5.15 -9.14 -15.51
CA ALA A 293 4.21 -10.22 -15.21
C ALA A 293 3.48 -10.71 -16.47
N GLU A 294 3.12 -9.82 -17.39
CA GLU A 294 2.45 -10.21 -18.63
C GLU A 294 3.38 -10.93 -19.61
N ILE A 295 4.64 -10.48 -19.73
CA ILE A 295 5.67 -11.18 -20.51
C ILE A 295 5.91 -12.57 -19.91
N LEU A 296 6.01 -12.69 -18.58
CA LEU A 296 6.18 -13.98 -17.91
C LEU A 296 4.97 -14.90 -18.16
N ARG A 297 3.74 -14.38 -18.12
CA ARG A 297 2.52 -15.13 -18.46
C ARG A 297 2.52 -15.61 -19.91
N GLN A 298 2.95 -14.77 -20.85
CA GLN A 298 3.08 -15.15 -22.25
C GLN A 298 4.10 -16.29 -22.43
N GLN A 299 5.28 -16.18 -21.80
CA GLN A 299 6.29 -17.24 -21.81
C GLN A 299 5.80 -18.54 -21.15
N GLU A 300 4.99 -18.45 -20.09
CA GLU A 300 4.38 -19.62 -19.45
C GLU A 300 3.32 -20.29 -20.34
N LEU A 301 2.53 -19.51 -21.07
CA LEU A 301 1.56 -20.01 -22.05
C LEU A 301 2.27 -20.67 -23.23
N GLU A 302 3.34 -20.07 -23.74
CA GLU A 302 4.17 -20.65 -24.81
C GLU A 302 4.80 -21.98 -24.36
N ARG A 303 5.40 -22.03 -23.16
CA ARG A 303 5.93 -23.29 -22.59
C ARG A 303 4.86 -24.35 -22.37
N LYS A 304 3.63 -23.96 -22.04
CA LYS A 304 2.50 -24.90 -21.93
C LYS A 304 2.10 -25.42 -23.30
N ALA A 305 2.00 -24.56 -24.30
CA ALA A 305 1.69 -24.92 -25.67
C ALA A 305 2.77 -25.84 -26.29
N GLU A 306 4.06 -25.58 -26.03
CA GLU A 306 5.15 -26.46 -26.45
C GLU A 306 5.03 -27.86 -25.84
N LYS A 307 4.75 -27.94 -24.54
CA LYS A 307 4.53 -29.23 -23.86
C LYS A 307 3.31 -29.97 -24.40
N GLU A 308 2.25 -29.26 -24.80
CA GLU A 308 1.10 -29.87 -25.44
C GLU A 308 1.45 -30.38 -26.84
N ARG A 309 2.17 -29.61 -27.66
CA ARG A 309 2.69 -30.06 -28.96
C ARG A 309 3.61 -31.27 -28.84
N GLU A 310 4.46 -31.33 -27.81
CA GLU A 310 5.30 -32.50 -27.53
C GLU A 310 4.48 -33.72 -27.12
N LYS A 311 3.42 -33.53 -26.32
CA LYS A 311 2.49 -34.60 -25.97
C LYS A 311 1.70 -35.10 -27.18
N GLU A 312 1.26 -34.20 -28.05
CA GLU A 312 0.58 -34.54 -29.31
C GLU A 312 1.50 -35.33 -30.23
N LYS A 313 2.73 -34.87 -30.45
CA LYS A 313 3.75 -35.62 -31.22
C LYS A 313 4.05 -36.99 -30.61
N LYS A 314 4.09 -37.09 -29.28
CA LYS A 314 4.30 -38.38 -28.60
C LYS A 314 3.08 -39.29 -28.74
N ALA A 315 1.86 -38.76 -28.65
CA ALA A 315 0.63 -39.51 -28.87
C ALA A 315 0.50 -39.98 -30.33
N GLU A 316 0.90 -39.15 -31.29
CA GLU A 316 0.98 -39.52 -32.71
C GLU A 316 2.04 -40.61 -32.96
N SER A 317 3.18 -40.57 -32.27
CA SER A 317 4.17 -41.67 -32.36
C SER A 317 3.71 -42.97 -31.69
N GLU A 318 2.80 -42.92 -30.72
CA GLU A 318 2.21 -44.10 -30.07
C GLU A 318 0.97 -44.64 -30.82
N LEU A 319 0.41 -43.88 -31.77
CA LEU A 319 -0.75 -44.25 -32.60
C LEU A 319 -0.39 -44.75 -34.00
N VAL A 320 0.90 -44.99 -34.29
CA VAL A 320 1.30 -45.84 -35.42
C VAL A 320 1.29 -47.29 -34.93
N PRO A 321 0.23 -48.08 -35.20
CA PRO A 321 0.29 -49.51 -34.96
C PRO A 321 1.42 -50.11 -35.81
N GLU A 322 2.17 -51.03 -35.20
CA GLU A 322 2.98 -52.02 -35.91
C GLU A 322 2.13 -52.67 -37.01
N ALA A 323 2.21 -52.12 -38.22
CA ALA A 323 1.68 -52.72 -39.42
C ALA A 323 2.87 -53.29 -40.17
N GLY A 324 3.02 -54.61 -40.08
CA GLY A 324 3.87 -55.40 -40.96
C GLY A 324 5.05 -56.06 -40.25
N GLU A 325 4.79 -57.18 -39.57
CA GLU A 325 5.70 -58.32 -39.73
C GLU A 325 5.76 -58.63 -41.24
N GLU A 326 6.85 -58.22 -41.89
CA GLU A 326 7.21 -58.78 -43.19
C GLU A 326 7.45 -60.28 -43.01
N PRO A 327 6.91 -61.14 -43.89
CA PRO A 327 7.21 -62.56 -43.85
C PRO A 327 8.72 -62.71 -44.04
N LYS A 328 9.38 -63.40 -43.11
CA LYS A 328 10.76 -63.84 -43.28
C LYS A 328 10.81 -64.75 -44.51
N ASP A 329 11.22 -64.21 -45.65
CA ASP A 329 11.64 -65.00 -46.78
C ASP A 329 12.82 -65.87 -46.34
N ASN A 330 12.55 -67.17 -46.32
CA ASN A 330 13.41 -68.23 -45.84
C ASN A 330 14.48 -68.62 -46.88
N ASP A 331 14.98 -67.65 -47.65
CA ASP A 331 15.85 -67.89 -48.81
C ASP A 331 17.34 -67.69 -48.50
N GLN A 332 17.69 -67.23 -47.29
CA GLN A 332 19.08 -67.09 -46.86
C GLN A 332 19.68 -68.41 -46.31
N GLU A 333 18.87 -69.33 -45.79
CA GLU A 333 19.36 -70.64 -45.28
C GLU A 333 19.63 -71.67 -46.39
N VAL A 334 18.94 -71.58 -47.54
CA VAL A 334 19.23 -72.45 -48.69
C VAL A 334 20.48 -72.01 -49.45
N ARG A 335 20.84 -70.71 -49.39
CA ARG A 335 22.10 -70.22 -49.96
C ARG A 335 23.32 -70.57 -49.12
N ASN A 336 23.19 -70.65 -47.79
CA ASN A 336 24.32 -71.00 -46.93
C ASN A 336 24.62 -72.52 -46.89
N LEU A 337 23.67 -73.39 -47.22
CA LEU A 337 23.91 -74.84 -47.34
C LEU A 337 24.54 -75.27 -48.67
N ASN A 338 24.56 -74.39 -49.69
CA ASN A 338 25.21 -74.67 -50.97
C ASN A 338 26.68 -74.24 -51.04
N TYR A 339 27.17 -73.40 -50.11
CA TYR A 339 28.60 -73.09 -50.01
C TYR A 339 29.40 -74.10 -49.16
N GLU A 340 28.74 -74.88 -48.31
CA GLU A 340 29.40 -75.94 -47.52
C GLU A 340 29.51 -77.28 -48.27
N LYS A 341 28.74 -77.50 -49.35
CA LYS A 341 28.83 -78.72 -50.18
C LYS A 341 29.80 -78.62 -51.37
N GLU A 342 30.28 -77.43 -51.71
CA GLU A 342 31.32 -77.23 -52.74
C GLU A 342 32.73 -77.07 -52.14
N ALA A 343 32.88 -77.16 -50.81
CA ALA A 343 34.18 -77.15 -50.11
C ALA A 343 34.70 -78.55 -49.73
N GLU A 344 33.95 -79.63 -50.02
CA GLU A 344 34.34 -81.02 -49.68
C GLU A 344 34.28 -82.02 -50.86
N LYS A 345 34.44 -81.59 -52.11
CA LYS A 345 34.71 -82.52 -53.23
C LYS A 345 35.68 -81.99 -54.28
#